data_AF-A0A7C6HYA2-F1
#
_entry.id   AF-A0A7C6HYA2-F1
#
_cell.length_a   1.000
_cell.length_b   1.000
_cell.length_c   1.000
_cell.angle_alpha   90.00
_cell.angle_beta   90.00
_cell.angle_gamma   90.00
#
_symmetry.space_group_name_H-M   'P 1'
#
loop_
_entity.id
_entity.type
_entity.pdbx_description
1 polymer ?
#
loop_
_entity_poly.entity_id
_entity_poly.type
_entity_poly.pdbx_seq_one_letter_code
_entity_poly.pdbx_strand_id
1 'polypeptide(L)' 'MRHQQVINQIRQLLKRVVPEAEVILYGSQARGDAQNESDIDL' A
#
# COMPACT_ATOMS: atom_id res chain seq x y z
N MET A 1 -3.83 -13.31 0.47
CA MET A 1 -4.52 -12.07 0.89
C MET A 1 -4.41 -11.09 -0.26
N ARG A 2 -5.49 -10.41 -0.66
CA ARG A 2 -5.43 -9.53 -1.85
C ARG A 2 -4.59 -8.31 -1.46
N HIS A 3 -3.51 -7.97 -2.18
CA HIS A 3 -2.57 -6.87 -1.85
C HIS A 3 -3.26 -5.57 -1.39
N GLN A 4 -4.43 -5.27 -1.95
CA GLN A 4 -5.30 -4.17 -1.55
C GLN A 4 -5.64 -4.14 -0.05
N GLN A 5 -5.85 -5.29 0.59
CA GLN A 5 -6.17 -5.38 2.01
C GLN A 5 -4.96 -4.95 2.86
N VAL A 6 -3.76 -5.38 2.48
CA VAL A 6 -2.51 -5.02 3.17
C VAL A 6 -2.24 -3.53 3.03
N ILE A 7 -2.36 -2.99 1.80
CA ILE A 7 -2.21 -1.54 1.52
C ILE A 7 -3.17 -0.72 2.39
N ASN A 8 -4.44 -1.12 2.47
CA ASN A 8 -5.44 -0.42 3.28
C ASN A 8 -5.12 -0.48 4.79
N GLN A 9 -4.62 -1.61 5.29
CA GLN A 9 -4.21 -1.76 6.70
C GLN A 9 -3.01 -0.87 7.03
N ILE A 10 -1.99 -0.84 6.16
CA ILE A 10 -0.81 0.03 6.33
C ILE A 10 -1.23 1.50 6.38
N ARG A 11 -2.08 1.93 5.44
CA ARG A 11 -2.59 3.32 5.41
C ARG A 11 -3.37 3.68 6.68
N GLN A 12 -4.20 2.79 7.18
CA GLN A 12 -4.95 3.00 8.43
C GLN A 12 -4.01 3.07 9.64
N LEU A 13 -2.97 2.23 9.69
CA LEU A 13 -1.99 2.24 10.76
C LEU A 13 -1.18 3.53 10.75
N LEU A 14 -0.66 3.95 9.59
CA LEU A 14 0.12 5.17 9.45
C LEU A 14 -0.67 6.41 9.88
N LYS A 15 -1.95 6.52 9.50
CA LYS A 15 -2.80 7.63 9.96
C LYS A 15 -3.06 7.67 11.47
N ARG A 16 -2.90 6.56 12.19
CA ARG A 16 -2.98 6.56 13.67
C ARG A 16 -1.70 7.09 14.30
N VAL A 17 -0.54 6.85 13.67
CA VAL A 17 0.77 7.26 14.19
C VAL A 17 1.10 8.70 13.77
N VAL A 18 0.84 9.03 12.50
CA VAL A 18 1.05 10.34 11.89
C VAL A 18 -0.21 10.71 11.10
N PRO A 19 -1.19 11.41 11.71
CA PRO A 19 -2.48 11.71 11.09
C PRO A 19 -2.39 12.48 9.76
N GLU A 20 -1.39 13.35 9.64
CA GLU A 20 -1.15 14.20 8.46
C GLU A 20 -0.35 13.49 7.36
N ALA A 21 0.09 12.25 7.58
CA ALA A 21 0.84 11.52 6.56
C ALA A 21 -0.03 11.16 5.36
N GLU A 22 0.50 11.43 4.18
CA GLU A 22 -0.01 10.90 2.92
C GLU A 22 0.75 9.60 2.57
N VAL A 23 0.01 8.62 2.05
CA VAL A 23 0.56 7.31 1.65
C VAL A 23 0.22 7.13 0.19
N ILE A 24 1.23 6.95 -0.66
CA ILE A 24 1.08 6.96 -2.11
C ILE A 24 1.55 5.62 -2.66
N LEU A 25 0.67 4.92 -3.38
CA LEU A 25 1.03 3.65 -3.99
C LEU A 25 1.92 3.88 -5.22
N TYR A 26 3.07 3.21 -5.25
CA TYR A 26 4.02 3.23 -6.36
C TYR A 26 4.23 1.82 -6.94
N GLY A 27 5.14 1.74 -7.92
CA GLY A 27 5.63 0.47 -8.42
C GLY A 27 4.59 -0.34 -9.20
N SER A 28 4.76 -1.65 -9.15
CA SER A 28 3.98 -2.59 -9.98
C SER A 28 2.49 -2.63 -9.60
N GLN A 29 2.19 -2.41 -8.32
CA GLN A 29 0.81 -2.35 -7.82
C GLN A 29 0.07 -1.13 -8.39
N ALA A 30 0.75 0.02 -8.46
CA ALA A 30 0.16 1.25 -9.02
C ALA A 30 -0.09 1.14 -10.54
N ARG A 31 0.76 0.40 -11.27
CA ARG A 31 0.63 0.18 -12.72
C ARG A 31 -0.32 -0.97 -13.08
N GLY A 32 -0.65 -1.83 -12.14
CA GLY A 32 -1.49 -3.01 -12.37
C GLY A 32 -0.77 -4.20 -13.01
N ASP A 33 0.56 -4.20 -13.03
CA ASP A 33 1.40 -5.30 -13.54
C ASP A 33 2.00 -6.17 -12.42
N ALA A 34 1.58 -5.94 -11.16
CA ALA A 34 2.00 -6.73 -10.01
C ALA A 34 1.57 -8.21 -10.10
N GLN A 35 2.50 -9.09 -9.77
CA GLN A 35 2.27 -10.52 -9.60
C GLN A 35 2.11 -10.85 -8.10
N ASN A 36 1.77 -12.10 -7.79
CA ASN A 36 1.49 -12.53 -6.41
C ASN A 36 2.67 -12.32 -5.45
N GLU A 37 3.90 -12.44 -5.94
CA GLU A 37 5.14 -12.28 -5.14
C GLU A 37 5.78 -10.90 -5.36
N SER A 38 5.10 -9.98 -6.04
CA SER A 38 5.64 -8.63 -6.26
C SER A 38 5.63 -7.82 -4.97
N ASP A 39 6.66 -7.02 -4.78
CA ASP A 39 6.74 -6.05 -3.70
C ASP A 39 5.57 -5.03 -3.74
N ILE A 40 5.34 -4.39 -2.60
CA ILE A 40 4.39 -3.29 -2.44
C ILE A 40 5.18 -2.05 -2.06
N ASP A 41 5.19 -1.05 -2.94
CA ASP A 41 5.83 0.24 -2.72
C ASP A 41 4.78 1.29 -2.28
N LEU A 42 4.96 1.91 -1.11
CA LEU A 42 4.03 2.87 -0.47
C LEU A 42 4.71 4.16 -0.01
#